data_AF-C4ZMP6-F1
#
_entry.id   AF-C4ZMP6-F1
#
_cell.length_a   1.000
_cell.length_b   1.000
_cell.length_c   1.000
_cell.angle_alpha   90.00
_cell.angle_beta   90.00
_cell.angle_gamma   90.00
#
_symmetry.space_group_name_H-M   'P 1'
#
loop_
_entity.id
_entity.type
_entity.pdbx_description
1 polymer ?
#
loop_
_entity_poly.entity_id
_entity_poly.type
_entity_poly.pdbx_seq_one_letter_code
_entity_poly.pdbx_strand_id
1 'polypeptide(L)'
;MSMKADCSAGQPLIRRVLLLIAIALVFFGAFPDEGRAFWGSTGKLAPIIAKISKAPEVLPNDEIVRLARLASEAKGTAWVGEELGRLNLPNEVLEDAFLRIAVHQGRIARTEAEGMFSRLTGVPGFRTTLRKVVGNSEVGTAGHLYELRLADGAAGRGMKVLGIGEKFDDGLKRAPTDIDVLLEHGRTTFAIEAKNYAPTTLMPLDRYRADLDSLVAYRKVHGKRVVPVFSMSNRPEDMRYLKLLQHEAKKREVELIFGSAEESVEQIKLLGELR
;
A
#
# COMPACT_ATOMS: atom_id res chain seq x y z
N MET A 1 11.33 -31.35 73.00
CA MET A 1 11.14 -30.00 72.43
C MET A 1 12.09 -29.88 71.24
N SER A 2 11.78 -30.51 70.10
CA SER A 2 11.09 -29.99 68.91
C SER A 2 11.65 -28.66 68.35
N MET A 3 12.24 -28.78 67.16
CA MET A 3 12.88 -27.77 66.33
C MET A 3 11.88 -26.71 65.81
N LYS A 4 12.38 -25.52 65.47
CA LYS A 4 12.09 -24.88 64.17
C LYS A 4 13.15 -23.82 63.86
N ALA A 5 13.86 -24.04 62.77
CA ALA A 5 14.63 -23.04 62.06
C ALA A 5 13.74 -22.48 60.95
N ASP A 6 13.58 -21.15 60.92
CA ASP A 6 12.94 -20.45 59.80
C ASP A 6 13.96 -20.22 58.69
N CYS A 7 13.77 -20.92 57.57
CA CYS A 7 14.38 -20.61 56.28
C CYS A 7 13.30 -19.97 55.39
N SER A 8 13.41 -18.66 55.15
CA SER A 8 12.57 -17.95 54.18
C SER A 8 13.43 -16.98 53.36
N ALA A 9 14.18 -17.54 52.40
CA ALA A 9 14.77 -16.78 51.30
C ALA A 9 14.74 -17.64 50.04
N GLY A 10 13.89 -17.28 49.07
CA GLY A 10 13.91 -17.92 47.74
C GLY A 10 12.59 -17.98 46.99
N GLN A 11 11.90 -16.84 46.76
CA GLN A 11 10.71 -16.82 45.90
C GLN A 11 10.53 -15.61 44.93
N PRO A 12 11.56 -14.89 44.43
CA PRO A 12 11.32 -13.93 43.34
C PRO A 12 11.61 -14.48 41.93
N LEU A 13 12.38 -15.58 41.79
CA LEU A 13 12.85 -16.03 40.47
C LEU A 13 11.87 -16.97 39.75
N ILE A 14 11.21 -17.89 40.48
CA ILE A 14 10.30 -18.88 39.89
C ILE A 14 9.02 -18.23 39.34
N ARG A 15 8.52 -17.16 39.99
CA ARG A 15 7.36 -16.39 39.49
C ARG A 15 7.66 -15.64 38.18
N ARG A 16 8.89 -15.18 37.95
CA ARG A 16 9.27 -14.48 36.72
C ARG A 16 9.47 -15.43 35.53
N VAL A 17 9.97 -16.65 35.78
CA VAL A 17 10.11 -17.68 34.75
C VAL A 17 8.74 -18.24 34.33
N LEU A 18 7.82 -18.46 35.28
CA LEU A 18 6.46 -18.90 34.96
C LEU A 18 5.65 -17.85 34.19
N LEU A 19 5.84 -16.56 34.46
CA LEU A 19 5.19 -15.48 33.72
C LEU A 19 5.69 -15.39 32.27
N LEU A 20 6.98 -15.64 32.02
CA LEU A 20 7.55 -15.64 30.67
C LEU A 20 7.13 -16.87 29.85
N ILE A 21 6.95 -18.04 30.48
CA ILE A 21 6.40 -19.24 29.84
C ILE A 21 4.91 -19.06 29.50
N ALA A 22 4.14 -18.38 30.36
CA ALA A 22 2.74 -18.06 30.09
C ALA A 22 2.58 -17.07 28.92
N ILE A 23 3.48 -16.09 28.77
CA ILE A 23 3.48 -15.17 27.62
C ILE A 23 3.91 -15.89 26.33
N ALA A 24 4.90 -16.80 26.41
CA ALA A 24 5.31 -17.60 25.25
C ALA A 24 4.21 -18.55 24.77
N LEU A 25 3.40 -19.13 25.67
CA LEU A 25 2.27 -19.99 25.29
C LEU A 25 1.08 -19.22 24.70
N VAL A 26 0.90 -17.95 25.05
CA VAL A 26 -0.10 -17.06 24.40
C VAL A 26 0.34 -16.65 22.98
N PHE A 27 1.65 -16.64 22.69
CA PHE A 27 2.18 -16.33 21.35
C PHE A 27 2.48 -17.54 20.46
N PHE A 28 2.58 -18.76 21.01
CA PHE A 28 3.03 -19.94 20.25
C PHE A 28 2.15 -21.21 20.31
N GLY A 29 0.95 -21.16 20.88
CA GLY A 29 0.11 -22.37 20.90
C GLY A 29 -1.38 -22.15 21.06
N ALA A 30 -2.09 -22.11 19.94
CA ALA A 30 -3.43 -22.68 19.69
C ALA A 30 -4.21 -21.84 18.67
N PHE A 31 -3.83 -21.93 17.38
CA PHE A 31 -4.88 -21.86 16.36
C PHE A 31 -5.48 -23.26 16.27
N PRO A 32 -6.76 -23.46 16.62
CA PRO A 32 -7.43 -24.68 16.22
C PRO A 32 -7.45 -24.68 14.69
N ASP A 33 -6.82 -25.69 14.13
CA ASP A 33 -6.98 -26.10 12.74
C ASP A 33 -8.43 -26.58 12.58
N GLU A 34 -9.37 -25.63 12.53
CA GLU A 34 -10.74 -25.90 12.11
C GLU A 34 -10.69 -26.20 10.62
N GLY A 35 -10.43 -27.47 10.32
CA GLY A 35 -10.74 -28.09 9.05
C GLY A 35 -12.21 -27.84 8.71
N ARG A 36 -12.45 -26.75 7.96
CA ARG A 36 -13.62 -26.67 7.11
C ARG A 36 -13.40 -27.66 5.97
N ALA A 37 -13.90 -28.86 6.18
CA ALA A 37 -14.28 -29.76 5.11
C ALA A 37 -15.32 -29.05 4.23
N PHE A 38 -14.87 -28.26 3.25
CA PHE A 38 -15.69 -27.77 2.17
C PHE A 38 -15.66 -28.80 1.05
N TRP A 39 -16.63 -29.72 1.12
CA TRP A 39 -16.90 -30.68 0.07
C TRP A 39 -17.32 -29.96 -1.21
N GLY A 40 -16.62 -30.24 -2.30
CA GLY A 40 -17.16 -30.19 -3.66
C GLY A 40 -17.17 -28.83 -4.37
N SER A 41 -16.06 -28.48 -5.01
CA SER A 41 -16.04 -27.78 -6.30
C SER A 41 -14.60 -27.55 -6.75
N THR A 42 -14.10 -28.40 -7.64
CA THR A 42 -12.99 -28.10 -8.56
C THR A 42 -13.42 -27.17 -9.70
N GLY A 43 -14.32 -26.23 -9.41
CA GLY A 43 -14.56 -25.05 -10.24
C GLY A 43 -13.78 -23.89 -9.63
N LYS A 44 -12.83 -23.31 -10.37
CA LYS A 44 -12.35 -21.96 -10.08
C LYS A 44 -13.58 -21.08 -9.88
N LEU A 45 -13.86 -20.63 -8.66
CA LEU A 45 -14.94 -19.66 -8.43
C LEU A 45 -14.65 -18.47 -9.33
N ALA A 46 -15.49 -18.26 -10.34
CA ALA A 46 -15.32 -17.14 -11.25
C ALA A 46 -15.35 -15.86 -10.41
N PRO A 47 -14.38 -14.93 -10.59
CA PRO A 47 -14.36 -13.71 -9.82
C PRO A 47 -15.67 -12.94 -10.04
N ILE A 48 -16.30 -12.49 -8.95
CA ILE A 48 -17.54 -11.71 -9.02
C ILE A 48 -17.19 -10.32 -9.56
N ILE A 49 -17.50 -10.09 -10.82
CA ILE A 49 -17.24 -8.84 -11.53
C ILE A 49 -18.48 -7.97 -11.70
N ALA A 50 -19.49 -8.13 -10.81
CA ALA A 50 -20.67 -7.27 -10.83
C ALA A 50 -20.30 -5.78 -10.65
N LYS A 51 -21.14 -4.86 -11.11
CA LYS A 51 -20.92 -3.43 -10.90
C LYS A 51 -20.72 -3.08 -9.41
N ILE A 52 -19.77 -2.20 -9.11
CA ILE A 52 -19.57 -1.57 -7.80
C ILE A 52 -20.32 -0.24 -7.78
N SER A 53 -20.13 0.56 -8.83
CA SER A 53 -20.85 1.83 -9.00
C SER A 53 -22.36 1.62 -9.12
N LYS A 54 -23.11 2.59 -8.60
CA LYS A 54 -24.57 2.66 -8.75
C LYS A 54 -25.00 3.38 -10.02
N ALA A 55 -24.06 3.97 -10.76
CA ALA A 55 -24.36 4.69 -12.00
C ALA A 55 -25.03 3.76 -13.03
N PRO A 56 -26.00 4.28 -13.82
CA PRO A 56 -26.70 3.48 -14.82
C PRO A 56 -25.83 3.14 -16.03
N GLU A 57 -24.82 3.96 -16.35
CA GLU A 57 -23.94 3.80 -17.52
C GLU A 57 -22.78 2.82 -17.32
N VAL A 58 -22.79 2.08 -16.20
CA VAL A 58 -21.74 1.11 -15.88
C VAL A 58 -21.66 0.02 -16.95
N LEU A 59 -20.43 -0.27 -17.40
CA LEU A 59 -20.21 -1.28 -18.43
C LEU A 59 -20.74 -2.66 -18.01
N PRO A 60 -21.39 -3.39 -18.93
CA PRO A 60 -21.91 -4.71 -18.63
C PRO A 60 -20.77 -5.72 -18.41
N ASN A 61 -21.07 -6.85 -17.76
CA ASN A 61 -20.04 -7.80 -17.32
C ASN A 61 -19.28 -8.44 -18.48
N ASP A 62 -19.95 -8.72 -19.59
CA ASP A 62 -19.35 -9.26 -20.81
C ASP A 62 -18.31 -8.30 -21.41
N GLU A 63 -18.59 -7.00 -21.37
CA GLU A 63 -17.65 -5.97 -21.81
C GLU A 63 -16.43 -5.91 -20.89
N ILE A 64 -16.60 -6.04 -19.58
CA ILE A 64 -15.46 -6.16 -18.63
C ILE A 64 -14.61 -7.38 -18.95
N VAL A 65 -15.22 -8.54 -19.24
CA VAL A 65 -14.49 -9.75 -19.61
C VAL A 65 -13.71 -9.54 -20.92
N ARG A 66 -14.33 -8.89 -21.91
CA ARG A 66 -13.67 -8.55 -23.20
C ARG A 66 -12.45 -7.67 -22.96
N LEU A 67 -12.61 -6.57 -22.22
CA LEU A 67 -11.52 -5.64 -21.92
C LEU A 67 -10.42 -6.29 -21.08
N ALA A 68 -10.78 -7.17 -20.15
CA ALA A 68 -9.81 -7.87 -19.32
C ALA A 68 -8.93 -8.83 -20.13
N ARG A 69 -9.51 -9.52 -21.13
CA ARG A 69 -8.77 -10.35 -22.09
C ARG A 69 -7.87 -9.49 -22.97
N LEU A 70 -8.40 -8.39 -23.51
CA LEU A 70 -7.64 -7.45 -24.32
C LEU A 70 -6.41 -6.92 -23.57
N ALA A 71 -6.56 -6.53 -22.29
CA ALA A 71 -5.46 -6.07 -21.44
C ALA A 71 -4.34 -7.11 -21.23
N SER A 72 -4.61 -8.39 -21.42
CA SER A 72 -3.61 -9.46 -21.32
C SER A 72 -2.79 -9.66 -22.60
N GLU A 73 -3.16 -9.01 -23.71
CA GLU A 73 -2.44 -9.08 -24.98
C GLU A 73 -1.25 -8.11 -25.03
N ALA A 74 -0.34 -8.31 -25.98
CA ALA A 74 0.75 -7.37 -26.22
C ALA A 74 0.18 -5.99 -26.61
N LYS A 75 0.56 -4.93 -25.87
CA LYS A 75 -0.01 -3.57 -25.96
C LYS A 75 -1.48 -3.44 -25.54
N GLY A 76 -2.08 -4.50 -24.99
CA GLY A 76 -3.48 -4.54 -24.54
C GLY A 76 -3.88 -3.38 -23.64
N THR A 77 -2.98 -2.94 -22.76
CA THR A 77 -3.11 -1.78 -21.87
C THR A 77 -3.38 -0.47 -22.58
N ALA A 78 -2.67 -0.24 -23.68
CA ALA A 78 -2.84 0.96 -24.47
C ALA A 78 -4.23 0.94 -25.10
N TRP A 79 -4.62 -0.22 -25.66
CA TRP A 79 -5.91 -0.42 -26.30
C TRP A 79 -7.09 -0.31 -25.34
N VAL A 80 -7.04 -0.94 -24.16
CA VAL A 80 -8.10 -0.80 -23.14
C VAL A 80 -8.24 0.66 -22.72
N GLY A 81 -7.12 1.37 -22.54
CA GLY A 81 -7.16 2.80 -22.22
C GLY A 81 -7.72 3.67 -23.35
N GLU A 82 -7.43 3.34 -24.60
CA GLU A 82 -7.99 4.03 -25.78
C GLU A 82 -9.48 3.75 -25.94
N GLU A 83 -9.90 2.48 -25.83
CA GLU A 83 -11.30 2.09 -25.95
C GLU A 83 -12.15 2.75 -24.87
N LEU A 84 -11.75 2.62 -23.60
CA LEU A 84 -12.44 3.29 -22.48
C LEU A 84 -12.41 4.82 -22.62
N GLY A 85 -11.33 5.39 -23.16
CA GLY A 85 -11.23 6.83 -23.42
C GLY A 85 -12.21 7.33 -24.50
N ARG A 86 -12.53 6.51 -25.50
CA ARG A 86 -13.47 6.88 -26.58
C ARG A 86 -14.93 6.90 -26.11
N LEU A 87 -15.27 6.17 -25.06
CA LEU A 87 -16.65 6.07 -24.55
C LEU A 87 -17.14 7.35 -23.85
N ASN A 88 -16.24 8.28 -23.53
CA ASN A 88 -16.55 9.55 -22.86
C ASN A 88 -17.43 9.38 -21.61
N LEU A 89 -17.15 8.33 -20.83
CA LEU A 89 -17.90 7.97 -19.62
C LEU A 89 -17.47 8.83 -18.43
N PRO A 90 -18.34 9.00 -17.41
CA PRO A 90 -17.97 9.63 -16.15
C PRO A 90 -16.78 8.94 -15.49
N ASN A 91 -15.95 9.69 -14.76
CA ASN A 91 -14.76 9.14 -14.09
C ASN A 91 -15.10 7.98 -13.16
N GLU A 92 -16.18 8.08 -12.39
CA GLU A 92 -16.66 7.01 -11.51
C GLU A 92 -16.90 5.70 -12.28
N VAL A 93 -17.52 5.78 -13.46
CA VAL A 93 -17.80 4.61 -14.31
C VAL A 93 -16.51 3.99 -14.84
N LEU A 94 -15.53 4.82 -15.19
CA LEU A 94 -14.21 4.36 -15.64
C LEU A 94 -13.43 3.70 -14.49
N GLU A 95 -13.51 4.25 -13.28
CA GLU A 95 -12.90 3.68 -12.07
C GLU A 95 -13.51 2.32 -11.72
N ASP A 96 -14.85 2.20 -11.78
CA ASP A 96 -15.56 0.91 -11.66
C ASP A 96 -15.06 -0.12 -12.70
N ALA A 97 -14.96 0.29 -13.96
CA ALA A 97 -14.52 -0.58 -15.04
C ALA A 97 -13.10 -1.12 -14.80
N PHE A 98 -12.13 -0.25 -14.48
CA PHE A 98 -10.76 -0.69 -14.22
C PHE A 98 -10.66 -1.61 -12.99
N LEU A 99 -11.40 -1.33 -11.91
CA LEU A 99 -11.44 -2.20 -10.74
C LEU A 99 -12.00 -3.59 -11.08
N ARG A 100 -13.10 -3.66 -11.83
CA ARG A 100 -13.70 -4.94 -12.22
C ARG A 100 -12.81 -5.72 -13.19
N ILE A 101 -12.06 -5.04 -14.06
CA ILE A 101 -11.04 -5.67 -14.89
C ILE A 101 -9.92 -6.25 -14.01
N ALA A 102 -9.40 -5.49 -13.05
CA ALA A 102 -8.35 -5.94 -12.14
C ALA A 102 -8.80 -7.15 -11.29
N VAL A 103 -10.07 -7.16 -10.84
CA VAL A 103 -10.70 -8.31 -10.17
C VAL A 103 -10.81 -9.51 -11.10
N HIS A 104 -11.24 -9.31 -12.36
CA HIS A 104 -11.33 -10.39 -13.34
C HIS A 104 -9.97 -11.04 -13.62
N GLN A 105 -8.91 -10.24 -13.69
CA GLN A 105 -7.55 -10.68 -13.91
C GLN A 105 -6.90 -11.29 -12.65
N GLY A 106 -7.60 -11.29 -11.51
CA GLY A 106 -7.07 -11.81 -10.25
C GLY A 106 -5.96 -10.96 -9.62
N ARG A 107 -5.83 -9.68 -10.03
CA ARG A 107 -4.81 -8.76 -9.48
C ARG A 107 -5.18 -8.24 -8.09
N ILE A 108 -6.47 -8.10 -7.83
CA ILE A 108 -7.03 -7.68 -6.53
C ILE A 108 -8.27 -8.51 -6.20
N ALA A 109 -8.57 -8.62 -4.90
CA ALA A 109 -9.81 -9.23 -4.44
C ALA A 109 -11.01 -8.30 -4.69
N ARG A 110 -12.20 -8.88 -4.78
CA ARG A 110 -13.45 -8.09 -4.92
C ARG A 110 -13.65 -7.12 -3.75
N THR A 111 -13.43 -7.59 -2.53
CA THR A 111 -13.58 -6.78 -1.31
C THR A 111 -12.59 -5.61 -1.27
N GLU A 112 -11.36 -5.84 -1.73
CA GLU A 112 -10.35 -4.80 -1.89
C GLU A 112 -10.80 -3.75 -2.91
N ALA A 113 -11.34 -4.18 -4.05
CA ALA A 113 -11.86 -3.28 -5.07
C ALA A 113 -13.03 -2.41 -4.56
N GLU A 114 -13.98 -2.99 -3.82
CA GLU A 114 -15.08 -2.25 -3.21
C GLU A 114 -14.60 -1.24 -2.17
N GLY A 115 -13.59 -1.62 -1.38
CA GLY A 115 -12.90 -0.72 -0.44
C GLY A 115 -12.32 0.49 -1.15
N MET A 116 -11.45 0.25 -2.14
CA MET A 116 -10.82 1.29 -2.96
C MET A 116 -11.86 2.18 -3.63
N PHE A 117 -12.89 1.60 -4.25
CA PHE A 117 -13.96 2.38 -4.90
C PHE A 117 -14.65 3.30 -3.90
N SER A 118 -15.05 2.78 -2.73
CA SER A 118 -15.79 3.57 -1.75
C SER A 118 -15.00 4.75 -1.18
N ARG A 119 -13.66 4.64 -1.13
CA ARG A 119 -12.79 5.62 -0.47
C ARG A 119 -12.00 6.51 -1.42
N LEU A 120 -11.71 6.03 -2.63
CA LEU A 120 -10.80 6.71 -3.57
C LEU A 120 -11.48 7.21 -4.85
N THR A 121 -12.76 6.89 -5.08
CA THR A 121 -13.49 7.40 -6.25
C THR A 121 -13.40 8.92 -6.32
N GLY A 122 -13.00 9.44 -7.49
CA GLY A 122 -12.82 10.87 -7.72
C GLY A 122 -11.55 11.49 -7.12
N VAL A 123 -10.71 10.74 -6.41
CA VAL A 123 -9.40 11.21 -5.96
C VAL A 123 -8.51 11.43 -7.20
N PRO A 124 -7.84 12.60 -7.34
CA PRO A 124 -6.91 12.85 -8.42
C PRO A 124 -5.89 11.73 -8.58
N GLY A 125 -5.81 11.19 -9.79
CA GLY A 125 -4.85 10.14 -10.15
C GLY A 125 -5.29 8.70 -9.87
N PHE A 126 -6.38 8.46 -9.13
CA PHE A 126 -6.89 7.11 -8.85
C PHE A 126 -7.15 6.31 -10.12
N ARG A 127 -7.98 6.84 -11.03
CA ARG A 127 -8.25 6.24 -12.35
C ARG A 127 -6.99 5.96 -13.16
N THR A 128 -6.02 6.88 -13.17
CA THR A 128 -4.80 6.71 -13.97
C THR A 128 -3.90 5.63 -13.38
N THR A 129 -3.83 5.50 -12.06
CA THR A 129 -3.08 4.42 -11.40
C THR A 129 -3.78 3.07 -11.59
N LEU A 130 -5.11 3.01 -11.51
CA LEU A 130 -5.88 1.81 -11.86
C LEU A 130 -5.64 1.34 -13.31
N ARG A 131 -5.58 2.28 -14.27
CA ARG A 131 -5.21 1.95 -15.66
C ARG A 131 -3.83 1.30 -15.73
N LYS A 132 -2.84 1.78 -14.95
CA LYS A 132 -1.52 1.16 -14.88
C LYS A 132 -1.60 -0.23 -14.23
N VAL A 133 -2.39 -0.41 -13.18
CA VAL A 133 -2.61 -1.72 -12.52
C VAL A 133 -3.15 -2.77 -13.48
N VAL A 134 -4.09 -2.42 -14.36
CA VAL A 134 -4.72 -3.38 -15.30
C VAL A 134 -3.78 -3.83 -16.42
N GLY A 135 -2.74 -3.06 -16.71
CA GLY A 135 -1.97 -3.26 -17.93
C GLY A 135 -0.46 -3.18 -17.80
N ASN A 136 0.07 -3.24 -16.59
CA ASN A 136 1.49 -3.40 -16.39
C ASN A 136 1.86 -4.88 -16.18
N SER A 137 3.16 -5.18 -16.20
CA SER A 137 3.71 -6.46 -15.75
C SER A 137 3.35 -6.72 -14.29
N GLU A 138 3.54 -7.96 -13.80
CA GLU A 138 3.28 -8.28 -12.39
C GLU A 138 4.06 -7.36 -11.44
N VAL A 139 5.34 -7.10 -11.72
CA VAL A 139 6.19 -6.23 -10.90
C VAL A 139 5.68 -4.79 -10.91
N GLY A 140 5.37 -4.23 -12.09
CA GLY A 140 4.85 -2.88 -12.20
C GLY A 140 3.46 -2.74 -11.57
N THR A 141 2.62 -3.76 -11.71
CA THR A 141 1.31 -3.87 -11.05
C THR A 141 1.46 -3.85 -9.54
N ALA A 142 2.41 -4.62 -9.00
CA ALA A 142 2.63 -4.68 -7.56
C ALA A 142 3.11 -3.33 -6.99
N GLY A 143 3.90 -2.57 -7.74
CA GLY A 143 4.25 -1.18 -7.40
C GLY A 143 3.03 -0.27 -7.30
N HIS A 144 2.21 -0.22 -8.36
CA HIS A 144 1.03 0.65 -8.36
C HIS A 144 -0.05 0.19 -7.36
N LEU A 145 -0.19 -1.11 -7.11
CA LEU A 145 -1.07 -1.62 -6.06
C LEU A 145 -0.58 -1.21 -4.68
N TYR A 146 0.75 -1.12 -4.45
CA TYR A 146 1.27 -0.62 -3.19
C TYR A 146 0.86 0.84 -2.95
N GLU A 147 0.95 1.70 -3.98
CA GLU A 147 0.46 3.09 -3.94
C GLU A 147 -1.05 3.15 -3.61
N LEU A 148 -1.88 2.37 -4.32
CA LEU A 148 -3.32 2.35 -4.11
C LEU A 148 -3.72 1.83 -2.73
N ARG A 149 -3.04 0.79 -2.23
CA ARG A 149 -3.28 0.23 -0.89
C ARG A 149 -2.87 1.20 0.21
N LEU A 150 -1.79 1.97 0.01
CA LEU A 150 -1.41 3.04 0.93
C LEU A 150 -2.49 4.11 1.00
N ALA A 151 -2.95 4.60 -0.16
CA ALA A 151 -4.02 5.60 -0.23
C ALA A 151 -5.34 5.08 0.39
N ASP A 152 -5.73 3.85 0.04
CA ASP A 152 -6.95 3.22 0.53
C ASP A 152 -6.92 2.99 2.05
N GLY A 153 -5.80 2.46 2.57
CA GLY A 153 -5.57 2.23 3.99
C GLY A 153 -5.56 3.52 4.79
N ALA A 154 -4.97 4.59 4.24
CA ALA A 154 -4.97 5.92 4.84
C ALA A 154 -6.38 6.51 4.93
N ALA A 155 -7.14 6.43 3.83
CA ALA A 155 -8.54 6.86 3.80
C ALA A 155 -9.38 6.10 4.83
N GLY A 156 -9.20 4.78 4.93
CA GLY A 156 -9.89 3.93 5.91
C GLY A 156 -9.57 4.28 7.37
N ARG A 157 -8.46 4.99 7.62
CA ARG A 157 -8.02 5.46 8.95
C ARG A 157 -8.27 6.95 9.17
N GLY A 158 -9.09 7.58 8.33
CA GLY A 158 -9.54 8.97 8.49
C GLY A 158 -8.55 10.02 7.99
N MET A 159 -7.52 9.63 7.23
CA MET A 159 -6.69 10.59 6.48
C MET A 159 -7.37 10.96 5.18
N LYS A 160 -7.18 12.20 4.72
CA LYS A 160 -7.66 12.62 3.40
C LYS A 160 -6.59 12.32 2.35
N VAL A 161 -6.96 11.62 1.28
CA VAL A 161 -6.08 11.43 0.13
C VAL A 161 -6.25 12.62 -0.80
N LEU A 162 -5.17 13.38 -1.00
CA LEU A 162 -5.18 14.57 -1.87
C LEU A 162 -4.94 14.22 -3.34
N GLY A 163 -4.08 13.22 -3.58
CA GLY A 163 -3.74 12.77 -4.91
C GLY A 163 -2.87 11.51 -4.91
N ILE A 164 -2.84 10.82 -6.05
CA ILE A 164 -2.04 9.62 -6.32
C ILE A 164 -1.29 9.85 -7.63
N GLY A 165 0.04 9.74 -7.62
CA GLY A 165 0.88 10.10 -8.78
C GLY A 165 0.71 11.57 -9.18
N GLU A 166 0.75 12.47 -8.20
CA GLU A 166 0.59 13.91 -8.44
C GLU A 166 1.85 14.49 -9.09
N LYS A 167 1.69 15.05 -10.28
CA LYS A 167 2.78 15.70 -11.03
C LYS A 167 3.19 17.00 -10.38
N PHE A 168 4.49 17.18 -10.20
CA PHE A 168 5.07 18.48 -9.88
C PHE A 168 6.41 18.68 -10.59
N ASP A 169 6.78 19.94 -10.77
CA ASP A 169 8.09 20.32 -11.25
C ASP A 169 9.05 20.44 -10.07
N ASP A 170 10.01 19.52 -9.98
CA ASP A 170 11.02 19.53 -8.91
C ASP A 170 12.19 20.47 -9.21
N GLY A 171 12.30 20.99 -10.44
CA GLY A 171 13.43 21.80 -10.92
C GLY A 171 14.76 21.05 -10.96
N LEU A 172 14.76 19.72 -10.77
CA LEU A 172 15.95 18.86 -10.72
C LEU A 172 15.97 17.92 -11.94
N LYS A 173 14.81 17.38 -12.32
CA LYS A 173 14.65 16.49 -13.46
C LYS A 173 14.22 17.27 -14.70
N ARG A 174 14.55 16.76 -15.88
CA ARG A 174 14.19 17.39 -17.18
C ARG A 174 12.70 17.33 -17.49
N ALA A 175 11.95 16.51 -16.76
CA ALA A 175 10.51 16.33 -16.89
C ALA A 175 9.88 16.37 -15.49
N PRO A 176 8.60 16.77 -15.38
CA PRO A 176 7.87 16.70 -14.12
C PRO A 176 8.01 15.32 -13.48
N THR A 177 8.23 15.30 -12.18
CA THR A 177 8.24 14.07 -11.39
C THR A 177 6.87 13.91 -10.72
N ASP A 178 6.56 12.68 -10.32
CA ASP A 178 5.31 12.39 -9.63
C ASP A 178 5.61 12.22 -8.12
N ILE A 179 4.73 12.71 -7.24
CA ILE A 179 4.62 12.21 -5.87
C ILE A 179 3.65 11.03 -5.89
N ASP A 180 4.11 9.86 -5.45
CA ASP A 180 3.32 8.64 -5.54
C ASP A 180 2.00 8.74 -4.76
N VAL A 181 2.03 9.23 -3.50
CA VAL A 181 0.81 9.45 -2.71
C VAL A 181 0.92 10.74 -1.89
N LEU A 182 -0.16 11.54 -1.90
CA LEU A 182 -0.31 12.70 -1.03
C LEU A 182 -1.46 12.50 -0.05
N LEU A 183 -1.14 12.59 1.24
CA LEU A 183 -2.10 12.45 2.33
C LEU A 183 -2.16 13.73 3.17
N GLU A 184 -3.31 14.00 3.74
CA GLU A 184 -3.51 15.03 4.76
C GLU A 184 -4.05 14.39 6.04
N HIS A 185 -3.40 14.70 7.15
CA HIS A 185 -3.86 14.36 8.50
C HIS A 185 -3.77 15.60 9.38
N GLY A 186 -4.92 16.10 9.83
CA GLY A 186 -4.99 17.37 10.54
C GLY A 186 -4.50 18.53 9.67
N ARG A 187 -3.38 19.15 10.04
CA ARG A 187 -2.74 20.26 9.29
C ARG A 187 -1.46 19.85 8.56
N THR A 188 -1.11 18.57 8.63
CA THR A 188 0.12 18.01 8.11
C THR A 188 -0.17 17.31 6.79
N THR A 189 0.64 17.62 5.78
CA THR A 189 0.61 16.93 4.48
C THR A 189 1.77 15.96 4.43
N PHE A 190 1.52 14.72 4.04
CA PHE A 190 2.57 13.72 3.80
C PHE A 190 2.76 13.56 2.31
N ALA A 191 3.97 13.86 1.83
CA ALA A 191 4.40 13.59 0.47
C ALA A 191 5.18 12.29 0.48
N ILE A 192 4.64 11.26 -0.18
CA ILE A 192 5.13 9.89 -0.04
C ILE A 192 5.67 9.41 -1.38
N GLU A 193 6.92 8.97 -1.36
CA GLU A 193 7.48 8.08 -2.38
C GLU A 193 7.30 6.64 -1.91
N ALA A 194 6.71 5.77 -2.73
CA ALA A 194 6.30 4.42 -2.36
C ALA A 194 6.96 3.37 -3.26
N LYS A 195 7.83 2.53 -2.68
CA LYS A 195 8.56 1.49 -3.41
C LYS A 195 8.17 0.10 -2.93
N ASN A 196 7.64 -0.71 -3.86
CA ASN A 196 7.43 -2.13 -3.62
C ASN A 196 8.65 -2.94 -4.07
N TYR A 197 9.53 -3.26 -3.13
CA TYR A 197 10.75 -4.04 -3.37
C TYR A 197 10.84 -5.24 -2.46
N ALA A 198 11.38 -6.35 -2.96
CA ALA A 198 11.71 -7.49 -2.10
C ALA A 198 12.85 -7.13 -1.12
N PRO A 199 12.94 -7.78 0.06
CA PRO A 199 14.00 -7.53 1.04
C PRO A 199 15.44 -7.66 0.49
N THR A 200 15.61 -8.47 -0.56
CA THR A 200 16.89 -8.73 -1.24
C THR A 200 17.20 -7.75 -2.37
N THR A 201 16.24 -6.90 -2.76
CA THR A 201 16.43 -5.96 -3.86
C THR A 201 17.24 -4.74 -3.41
N LEU A 202 18.36 -4.51 -4.08
CA LEU A 202 19.19 -3.33 -3.86
C LEU A 202 18.88 -2.28 -4.92
N MET A 203 18.19 -1.22 -4.51
CA MET A 203 17.94 -0.08 -5.39
C MET A 203 19.26 0.68 -5.64
N PRO A 204 19.54 1.12 -6.88
CA PRO A 204 20.70 1.97 -7.13
C PRO A 204 20.66 3.23 -6.26
N LEU A 205 21.75 3.49 -5.53
CA LEU A 205 21.79 4.55 -4.52
C LEU A 205 21.58 5.96 -5.12
N ASP A 206 21.97 6.17 -6.37
CA ASP A 206 21.74 7.46 -7.05
C ASP A 206 20.26 7.68 -7.37
N ARG A 207 19.50 6.61 -7.69
CA ARG A 207 18.04 6.70 -7.84
C ARG A 207 17.40 7.01 -6.49
N TYR A 208 17.86 6.35 -5.42
CA TYR A 208 17.37 6.62 -4.08
C TYR A 208 17.56 8.09 -3.68
N ARG A 209 18.77 8.60 -3.86
CA ARG A 209 19.10 10.00 -3.56
C ARG A 209 18.23 10.96 -4.39
N ALA A 210 18.03 10.69 -5.67
CA ALA A 210 17.19 11.51 -6.54
C ALA A 210 15.73 11.55 -6.07
N ASP A 211 15.17 10.41 -5.63
CA ASP A 211 13.81 10.35 -5.10
C ASP A 211 13.70 11.14 -3.78
N LEU A 212 14.69 11.01 -2.88
CA LEU A 212 14.75 11.83 -1.66
C LEU A 212 14.87 13.34 -1.97
N ASP A 213 15.68 13.71 -2.96
CA ASP A 213 15.86 15.10 -3.38
C ASP A 213 14.55 15.68 -3.96
N SER A 214 13.77 14.85 -4.67
CA SER A 214 12.44 15.21 -5.18
C SER A 214 11.47 15.52 -4.02
N LEU A 215 11.42 14.66 -3.00
CA LEU A 215 10.59 14.89 -1.80
C LEU A 215 10.99 16.17 -1.05
N VAL A 216 12.29 16.46 -0.95
CA VAL A 216 12.79 17.70 -0.36
C VAL A 216 12.39 18.92 -1.20
N ALA A 217 12.45 18.83 -2.53
CA ALA A 217 12.00 19.88 -3.43
C ALA A 217 10.50 20.16 -3.25
N TYR A 218 9.68 19.11 -3.19
CA TYR A 218 8.24 19.25 -2.92
C TYR A 218 7.98 19.99 -1.61
N ARG A 219 8.64 19.61 -0.50
CA ARG A 219 8.53 20.32 0.78
C ARG A 219 8.95 21.80 0.68
N LYS A 220 9.98 22.13 -0.09
CA LYS A 220 10.43 23.52 -0.27
C LYS A 220 9.38 24.39 -0.96
N VAL A 221 8.69 23.84 -1.96
CA VAL A 221 7.65 24.54 -2.73
C VAL A 221 6.35 24.68 -1.92
N HIS A 222 5.95 23.62 -1.22
CA HIS A 222 4.64 23.55 -0.55
C HIS A 222 4.66 23.91 0.95
N GLY A 223 5.86 24.11 1.52
CA GLY A 223 6.04 24.68 2.85
C GLY A 223 6.30 23.67 3.98
N LYS A 224 6.57 24.19 5.18
CA LYS A 224 7.07 23.42 6.33
C LYS A 224 6.10 22.40 6.93
N ARG A 225 4.81 22.44 6.56
CA ARG A 225 3.80 21.47 7.02
C ARG A 225 3.81 20.19 6.20
N VAL A 226 4.65 20.12 5.17
CA VAL A 226 4.89 18.89 4.43
C VAL A 226 5.94 18.05 5.14
N VAL A 227 5.57 16.82 5.47
CA VAL A 227 6.47 15.76 5.95
C VAL A 227 6.79 14.84 4.76
N PRO A 228 8.03 14.85 4.26
CA PRO A 228 8.45 13.93 3.21
C PRO A 228 8.68 12.54 3.80
N VAL A 229 8.11 11.53 3.14
CA VAL A 229 8.17 10.14 3.56
C VAL A 229 8.66 9.30 2.38
N PHE A 230 9.65 8.45 2.63
CA PHE A 230 10.05 7.39 1.71
C PHE A 230 9.61 6.06 2.31
N SER A 231 8.65 5.41 1.68
CA SER A 231 8.06 4.15 2.13
C SER A 231 8.54 2.99 1.26
N MET A 232 9.06 1.95 1.90
CA MET A 232 9.42 0.69 1.24
C MET A 232 8.58 -0.46 1.77
N SER A 233 8.01 -1.26 0.87
CA SER A 233 7.14 -2.39 1.25
C SER A 233 7.83 -3.43 2.15
N ASN A 234 9.16 -3.50 2.08
CA ASN A 234 9.97 -4.41 2.87
C ASN A 234 11.25 -3.73 3.35
N ARG A 235 11.68 -4.12 4.55
CA ARG A 235 12.99 -3.76 5.09
C ARG A 235 14.10 -4.57 4.40
N PRO A 236 15.18 -3.93 3.91
CA PRO A 236 16.30 -4.67 3.35
C PRO A 236 17.00 -5.59 4.35
N GLU A 237 17.41 -6.77 3.90
CA GLU A 237 18.15 -7.75 4.72
C GLU A 237 19.62 -7.36 4.93
N ASP A 238 20.25 -6.73 3.95
CA ASP A 238 21.64 -6.25 4.09
C ASP A 238 21.68 -5.04 5.02
N MET A 239 22.21 -5.27 6.23
CA MET A 239 22.35 -4.26 7.28
C MET A 239 23.28 -3.10 6.90
N ARG A 240 24.26 -3.29 6.02
CA ARG A 240 25.12 -2.20 5.52
C ARG A 240 24.33 -1.33 4.57
N TYR A 241 23.58 -1.94 3.66
CA TYR A 241 22.72 -1.20 2.74
C TYR A 241 21.62 -0.45 3.48
N LEU A 242 20.97 -1.07 4.47
CA LEU A 242 19.98 -0.40 5.32
C LEU A 242 20.56 0.84 6.03
N LYS A 243 21.76 0.73 6.60
CA LYS A 243 22.44 1.88 7.24
C LYS A 243 22.71 3.01 6.25
N LEU A 244 23.04 2.69 4.99
CA LEU A 244 23.21 3.69 3.94
C LEU A 244 21.89 4.39 3.62
N LEU A 245 20.79 3.65 3.47
CA LEU A 245 19.48 4.25 3.24
C LEU A 245 19.07 5.20 4.38
N GLN A 246 19.20 4.72 5.62
CA GLN A 246 18.91 5.51 6.82
C GLN A 246 19.78 6.77 6.91
N HIS A 247 21.06 6.67 6.57
CA HIS A 247 21.97 7.82 6.56
C HIS A 247 21.53 8.88 5.54
N GLU A 248 21.24 8.48 4.31
CA GLU A 248 20.85 9.39 3.22
C GLU A 248 19.49 10.05 3.46
N ALA A 249 18.51 9.31 4.01
CA ALA A 249 17.22 9.84 4.42
C ALA A 249 17.35 10.85 5.57
N LYS A 250 18.07 10.48 6.63
CA LYS A 250 18.30 11.35 7.79
C LYS A 250 19.00 12.66 7.40
N LYS A 251 20.01 12.58 6.52
CA LYS A 251 20.73 13.75 5.99
C LYS A 251 19.80 14.77 5.31
N ARG A 252 18.69 14.30 4.74
CA ARG A 252 17.70 15.11 4.01
C ARG A 252 16.43 15.40 4.81
N GLU A 253 16.36 14.94 6.06
CA GLU A 253 15.18 15.04 6.91
C GLU A 253 13.93 14.45 6.24
N VAL A 254 14.10 13.28 5.61
CA VAL A 254 13.02 12.45 5.06
C VAL A 254 12.76 11.28 6.00
N GLU A 255 11.50 11.03 6.33
CA GLU A 255 11.11 9.90 7.16
C GLU A 255 11.20 8.62 6.32
N LEU A 256 12.03 7.67 6.73
CA LEU A 256 12.18 6.38 6.05
C LEU A 256 11.40 5.32 6.83
N ILE A 257 10.37 4.76 6.21
CA ILE A 257 9.50 3.75 6.81
C ILE A 257 9.52 2.46 6.00
N PHE A 258 9.21 1.35 6.68
CA PHE A 258 9.21 0.02 6.09
C PHE A 258 7.95 -0.75 6.50
N GLY A 259 7.46 -1.61 5.60
CA GLY A 259 6.40 -2.56 5.89
C GLY A 259 5.33 -2.55 4.81
N SER A 260 4.35 -3.43 4.98
CA SER A 260 3.13 -3.46 4.18
C SER A 260 2.47 -2.08 4.11
N ALA A 261 1.53 -1.91 3.16
CA ALA A 261 0.80 -0.65 3.03
C ALA A 261 0.08 -0.28 4.34
N GLU A 262 -0.47 -1.27 5.04
CA GLU A 262 -1.12 -1.07 6.33
C GLU A 262 -0.15 -0.58 7.42
N GLU A 263 0.98 -1.28 7.59
CA GLU A 263 2.02 -0.88 8.55
C GLU A 263 2.61 0.50 8.24
N SER A 264 2.74 0.83 6.95
CA SER A 264 3.19 2.16 6.51
C SER A 264 2.19 3.24 6.87
N VAL A 265 0.89 3.00 6.67
CA VAL A 265 -0.16 3.96 7.07
C VAL A 265 -0.17 4.18 8.58
N GLU A 266 0.02 3.12 9.37
CA GLU A 266 0.11 3.24 10.82
C GLU A 266 1.30 4.09 11.27
N GLN A 267 2.47 3.87 10.67
CA GLN A 267 3.65 4.71 10.91
C GLN A 267 3.41 6.17 10.52
N ILE A 268 2.77 6.43 9.37
CA ILE A 268 2.43 7.80 8.92
C ILE A 268 1.48 8.47 9.91
N LYS A 269 0.49 7.74 10.42
CA LYS A 269 -0.45 8.26 11.41
C LYS A 269 0.28 8.68 12.69
N LEU A 270 1.14 7.82 13.21
CA LEU A 270 1.96 8.13 14.39
C LEU A 270 2.87 9.34 14.16
N LEU A 271 3.45 9.49 12.97
CA LEU A 271 4.23 10.69 12.60
C LEU A 271 3.39 11.97 12.65
N GLY A 272 2.10 11.89 12.30
CA GLY A 272 1.16 13.00 12.38
C GLY A 272 0.74 13.37 13.80
N GLU A 273 0.69 12.40 14.71
CA GLU A 273 0.34 12.63 16.13
C GLU A 273 1.48 13.26 16.93
N LEU A 274 2.73 13.11 16.46
CA LEU A 274 3.93 13.65 17.11
C LEU A 274 4.24 15.11 16.74
N ARG A 275 3.49 15.72 15.81
CA ARG A 275 3.79 17.02 15.19
C ARG A 275 2.66 18.03 15.36
#